data_AF-A0A858RKB9-F1
#
_entry.id   AF-A0A858RKB9-F1
#
_cell.length_a   1.000
_cell.length_b   1.000
_cell.length_c   1.000
_cell.angle_alpha   90.00
_cell.angle_beta   90.00
_cell.angle_gamma   90.00
#
_symmetry.space_group_name_H-M   'P 1'
#
loop_
_entity.id
_entity.type
_entity.pdbx_description
1 polymer ?
#
loop_
_entity_poly.entity_id
_entity_poly.type
_entity_poly.pdbx_seq_one_letter_code
_entity_poly.pdbx_strand_id
1 'polypeptide(L)'
;MKIRNLALLALSLISVSAVQAQQPAPAAPGQQAPAPDQGIRVRGLAFQLATTPTDVFVHDAVPAPGILGAKLDLKVYLNHEFSLLPIRGKSVVITKSSDPASVKDTASVLAKATLPDNFKNGIFMFLPGSGATGATPYRVLVIDDSTRAFPRGSYKVMNLSPATVRIQLEKETFEFKSGEMKLIEDPPTGENQSSGMRAFSQLGSQWQKIGSGIWPHPGDKRGLQVLFENPGTKQIQLQGIRDVAVEY
;
A
#
# COMPACT_ATOMS: atom_id res chain seq x y z
N MET A 1 -6.61 81.47 15.17
CA MET A 1 -8.05 81.15 15.13
C MET A 1 -8.19 79.69 15.53
N LYS A 2 -8.81 79.40 16.67
CA LYS A 2 -9.00 78.05 17.24
C LYS A 2 -10.23 77.40 16.61
N ILE A 3 -10.11 76.20 16.06
CA ILE A 3 -11.27 75.31 15.82
C ILE A 3 -10.88 73.88 16.23
N ARG A 4 -11.56 73.40 17.27
CA ARG A 4 -11.65 72.00 17.73
C ARG A 4 -12.56 71.22 16.79
N ASN A 5 -12.39 69.89 16.74
CA ASN A 5 -13.43 68.84 16.55
C ASN A 5 -12.77 67.58 15.96
N LEU A 6 -13.19 66.35 16.20
CA LEU A 6 -13.94 65.69 17.26
C LEU A 6 -13.67 64.20 16.97
N ALA A 7 -13.04 63.46 17.89
CA ALA A 7 -12.74 62.05 17.68
C ALA A 7 -13.99 61.21 17.98
N LEU A 8 -14.52 60.52 16.97
CA LEU A 8 -15.59 59.53 17.13
C LEU A 8 -14.96 58.13 17.24
N LEU A 9 -14.95 57.57 18.46
CA LEU A 9 -14.64 56.16 18.68
C LEU A 9 -15.92 55.34 18.48
N ALA A 10 -15.96 54.50 17.45
CA ALA A 10 -17.00 53.50 17.29
C ALA A 10 -16.57 52.20 18.00
N LEU A 11 -17.23 51.87 19.11
CA LEU A 11 -17.11 50.58 19.78
C LEU A 11 -17.94 49.55 19.00
N SER A 12 -17.29 48.63 18.30
CA SER A 12 -17.94 47.45 17.71
C SER A 12 -18.02 46.33 18.75
N LEU A 13 -19.23 45.99 19.18
CA LEU A 13 -19.53 44.80 19.98
C LEU A 13 -19.33 43.54 19.13
N ILE A 14 -18.30 42.75 19.46
CA ILE A 14 -18.11 41.42 18.90
C ILE A 14 -18.94 40.44 19.73
N SER A 15 -20.03 39.95 19.16
CA SER A 15 -20.81 38.85 19.72
C SER A 15 -20.02 37.55 19.59
N VAL A 16 -19.52 37.02 20.71
CA VAL A 16 -18.93 35.68 20.77
C VAL A 16 -20.09 34.68 20.82
N SER A 17 -20.45 34.13 19.66
CA SER A 17 -21.35 32.98 19.59
C SER A 17 -20.60 31.75 20.09
N ALA A 18 -20.96 31.25 21.27
CA ALA A 18 -20.50 29.97 21.77
C ALA A 18 -21.02 28.86 20.83
N VAL A 19 -20.13 28.25 20.04
CA VAL A 19 -20.42 27.02 19.33
C VAL A 19 -20.48 25.90 20.37
N GLN A 20 -21.68 25.55 20.81
CA GLN A 20 -21.90 24.31 21.54
C GLN A 20 -21.51 23.16 20.62
N ALA A 21 -20.44 22.45 20.96
CA ALA A 21 -20.11 21.18 20.35
C ALA A 21 -21.29 20.23 20.55
N GLN A 22 -22.05 19.96 19.48
CA GLN A 22 -23.04 18.90 19.49
C GLN A 22 -22.29 17.59 19.77
N GLN A 23 -22.55 17.01 20.94
CA GLN A 23 -22.14 15.65 21.22
C GLN A 23 -22.70 14.76 20.12
N PRO A 24 -21.86 13.89 19.49
CA PRO A 24 -22.34 12.96 18.50
C PRO A 24 -23.45 12.10 19.11
N ALA A 25 -24.54 11.94 18.37
CA ALA A 25 -25.66 11.12 18.79
C ALA A 25 -25.16 9.70 19.15
N PRO A 26 -25.67 9.09 20.23
CA PRO A 26 -25.31 7.72 20.58
C PRO A 26 -25.67 6.78 19.42
N ALA A 27 -24.72 5.92 19.06
CA ALA A 27 -24.91 4.92 18.01
C ALA A 27 -26.13 4.04 18.32
N ALA A 28 -26.89 3.69 17.28
CA ALA A 28 -28.04 2.80 17.41
C ALA A 28 -27.62 1.46 18.06
N PRO A 29 -28.42 0.91 18.99
CA PRO A 29 -28.11 -0.36 19.64
C PRO A 29 -28.08 -1.48 18.58
N GLY A 30 -26.90 -2.07 18.37
CA GLY A 30 -26.71 -3.22 17.48
C GLY A 30 -25.55 -3.11 16.48
N GLN A 31 -24.93 -1.96 16.31
CA GLN A 31 -23.70 -1.81 15.51
C GLN A 31 -22.54 -1.45 16.43
N GLN A 32 -22.07 -2.44 17.20
CA GLN A 32 -20.82 -2.32 17.91
C GLN A 32 -19.71 -2.40 16.85
N ALA A 33 -19.02 -1.29 16.61
CA ALA A 33 -17.80 -1.30 15.81
C ALA A 33 -16.87 -2.39 16.38
N PRO A 34 -16.23 -3.20 15.53
CA PRO A 34 -15.33 -4.24 16.01
C PRO A 34 -14.30 -3.61 16.96
N ALA A 35 -14.05 -4.27 18.09
CA ALA A 35 -13.03 -3.82 19.03
C ALA A 35 -11.72 -3.57 18.26
N PRO A 36 -10.98 -2.49 18.57
CA PRO A 36 -9.84 -2.03 17.76
C PRO A 36 -8.73 -3.06 17.53
N ASP A 37 -8.69 -4.15 18.32
CA ASP A 37 -7.74 -5.26 18.18
C ASP A 37 -8.28 -6.48 17.40
N GLN A 38 -9.51 -6.43 16.90
CA GLN A 38 -10.13 -7.54 16.16
C GLN A 38 -10.12 -7.27 14.66
N GLY A 39 -9.02 -7.66 14.01
CA GLY A 39 -8.90 -7.62 12.55
C GLY A 39 -7.46 -7.80 12.06
N ILE A 40 -7.27 -7.63 10.77
CA ILE A 40 -5.95 -7.50 10.14
C ILE A 40 -5.69 -6.04 9.80
N ARG A 41 -4.48 -5.55 10.04
CA ARG A 41 -4.04 -4.20 9.67
C ARG A 41 -3.43 -4.26 8.28
N VAL A 42 -4.00 -3.53 7.34
CA VAL A 42 -3.59 -3.59 5.94
C VAL A 42 -3.28 -2.21 5.39
N ARG A 43 -2.15 -2.10 4.69
CA ARG A 43 -1.82 -0.94 3.85
C ARG A 43 -2.17 -1.27 2.40
N GLY A 44 -3.01 -0.45 1.77
CA GLY A 44 -3.34 -0.60 0.36
C GLY A 44 -2.34 0.12 -0.53
N LEU A 45 -1.77 -0.60 -1.50
CA LEU A 45 -0.75 -0.08 -2.41
C LEU A 45 -1.18 -0.29 -3.86
N ALA A 46 -1.37 0.78 -4.62
CA ALA A 46 -1.59 0.75 -6.06
C ALA A 46 -0.26 0.76 -6.80
N PHE A 47 -0.02 -0.25 -7.64
CA PHE A 47 1.20 -0.35 -8.45
C PHE A 47 0.87 -0.46 -9.93
N GLN A 48 1.33 0.51 -10.72
CA GLN A 48 1.18 0.54 -12.19
C GLN A 48 -0.28 0.40 -12.65
N LEU A 49 -1.24 0.98 -11.89
CA LEU A 49 -2.65 1.00 -12.28
C LEU A 49 -2.92 2.17 -13.22
N ALA A 50 -3.62 1.92 -14.34
CA ALA A 50 -4.07 2.97 -15.24
C ALA A 50 -5.05 3.94 -14.55
N THR A 51 -5.96 3.36 -13.75
CA THR A 51 -6.88 4.10 -12.88
C THR A 51 -6.89 3.41 -11.52
N THR A 52 -6.62 4.19 -10.46
CA THR A 52 -6.72 3.71 -9.08
C THR A 52 -8.18 3.74 -8.65
N PRO A 53 -8.78 2.62 -8.23
CA PRO A 53 -10.15 2.61 -7.74
C PRO A 53 -10.25 3.38 -6.41
N THR A 54 -11.27 4.24 -6.29
CA THR A 54 -11.50 5.08 -5.09
C THR A 54 -12.34 4.38 -4.04
N ASP A 55 -13.26 3.53 -4.48
CA ASP A 55 -14.18 2.77 -3.64
C ASP A 55 -13.74 1.31 -3.65
N VAL A 56 -12.95 0.95 -2.63
CA VAL A 56 -12.36 -0.38 -2.49
C VAL A 56 -12.74 -0.91 -1.12
N PHE A 57 -13.49 -2.00 -1.12
CA PHE A 57 -13.96 -2.66 0.10
C PHE A 57 -13.48 -4.11 0.12
N VAL A 58 -13.08 -4.58 1.29
CA VAL A 58 -12.61 -5.95 1.49
C VAL A 58 -13.63 -6.71 2.33
N HIS A 59 -13.99 -7.89 1.83
CA HIS A 59 -14.93 -8.82 2.45
C HIS A 59 -14.23 -10.16 2.69
N ASP A 60 -14.70 -10.91 3.69
CA ASP A 60 -14.52 -12.37 3.69
C ASP A 60 -15.14 -12.96 2.42
N ALA A 61 -14.56 -14.02 1.86
CA ALA A 61 -15.11 -14.67 0.66
C ALA A 61 -16.52 -15.26 0.87
N VAL A 62 -16.85 -15.58 2.13
CA VAL A 62 -18.20 -15.93 2.57
C VAL A 62 -18.54 -14.99 3.73
N PRO A 63 -19.09 -13.80 3.46
CA PRO A 63 -19.34 -12.81 4.50
C PRO A 63 -20.44 -13.30 5.43
N ALA A 64 -20.25 -13.10 6.74
CA ALA A 64 -21.30 -13.37 7.72
C ALA A 64 -22.47 -12.39 7.51
N PRO A 65 -23.73 -12.81 7.76
CA PRO A 65 -24.88 -11.95 7.59
C PRO A 65 -24.73 -10.63 8.36
N GLY A 66 -24.98 -9.50 7.68
CA GLY A 66 -24.93 -8.16 8.26
C GLY A 66 -23.53 -7.55 8.44
N ILE A 67 -22.45 -8.27 8.12
CA ILE A 67 -21.09 -7.71 8.18
C ILE A 67 -20.75 -7.01 6.88
N LEU A 68 -20.70 -5.67 6.91
CA LEU A 68 -20.30 -4.85 5.78
C LEU A 68 -18.82 -5.04 5.42
N GLY A 69 -18.50 -4.82 4.15
CA GLY A 69 -17.11 -4.74 3.68
C GLY A 69 -16.38 -3.55 4.29
N ALA A 70 -15.14 -3.77 4.72
CA ALA A 70 -14.31 -2.71 5.27
C ALA A 70 -13.57 -1.95 4.16
N LYS A 71 -13.57 -0.62 4.25
CA LYS A 71 -12.88 0.23 3.29
C LYS A 71 -11.36 0.02 3.36
N LEU A 72 -10.71 -0.07 2.21
CA LEU A 72 -9.27 -0.13 2.05
C LEU A 72 -8.80 1.06 1.21
N ASP A 73 -7.98 1.92 1.79
CA ASP A 73 -7.42 3.06 1.06
C ASP A 73 -6.20 2.62 0.25
N LEU A 74 -6.17 2.99 -1.04
CA LEU A 74 -5.06 2.71 -1.95
C LEU A 74 -4.17 3.93 -2.13
N LYS A 75 -2.86 3.73 -1.96
CA LYS A 75 -1.84 4.77 -2.14
C LYS A 75 -0.78 4.31 -3.14
N VAL A 76 0.02 5.23 -3.67
CA VAL A 76 1.19 4.91 -4.52
C VAL A 76 2.51 4.88 -3.73
N TYR A 77 2.43 5.04 -2.42
CA TYR A 77 3.54 5.04 -1.47
C TYR A 77 3.12 4.29 -0.20
N LEU A 78 4.11 3.88 0.60
CA LEU A 78 3.86 3.30 1.92
C LEU A 78 3.96 4.37 3.00
N ASN A 79 3.07 4.32 4.00
CA ASN A 79 3.15 5.15 5.20
C ASN A 79 2.68 4.35 6.42
N HIS A 80 2.50 5.03 7.56
CA HIS A 80 2.11 4.41 8.83
C HIS A 80 0.61 4.13 8.97
N GLU A 81 -0.22 4.67 8.08
CA GLU A 81 -1.67 4.52 8.14
C GLU A 81 -2.09 3.15 7.61
N PHE A 82 -3.00 2.50 8.33
CA PHE A 82 -3.53 1.17 8.00
C PHE A 82 -5.05 1.20 8.03
N SER A 83 -5.67 0.43 7.14
CA SER A 83 -7.07 0.06 7.23
C SER A 83 -7.20 -1.18 8.12
N LEU A 84 -8.12 -1.13 9.10
CA LEU A 84 -8.45 -2.29 9.92
C LEU A 84 -9.54 -3.10 9.23
N LEU A 85 -9.23 -4.32 8.81
CA LEU A 85 -10.17 -5.19 8.09
C LEU A 85 -10.65 -6.29 9.04
N PRO A 86 -11.98 -6.44 9.29
CA PRO A 86 -12.55 -7.43 10.20
C PRO A 86 -12.65 -8.82 9.54
N ILE A 87 -11.58 -9.26 8.89
CA ILE A 87 -11.51 -10.52 8.14
C ILE A 87 -11.29 -11.69 9.08
N ARG A 88 -12.07 -12.75 8.90
CA ARG A 88 -11.99 -13.98 9.71
C ARG A 88 -11.46 -15.18 8.92
N GLY A 89 -11.69 -15.19 7.62
CA GLY A 89 -11.28 -16.23 6.70
C GLY A 89 -9.89 -16.00 6.11
N LYS A 90 -9.40 -17.03 5.40
CA LYS A 90 -8.16 -16.93 4.62
C LYS A 90 -8.38 -16.37 3.22
N SER A 91 -9.60 -16.36 2.71
CA SER A 91 -9.91 -15.86 1.38
C SER A 91 -10.71 -14.58 1.48
N VAL A 92 -10.26 -13.57 0.75
CA VAL A 92 -10.92 -12.26 0.71
C VAL A 92 -11.35 -11.92 -0.72
N VAL A 93 -12.45 -11.18 -0.80
CA VAL A 93 -12.95 -10.62 -2.05
C VAL A 93 -12.96 -9.11 -1.91
N ILE A 94 -12.32 -8.44 -2.86
CA ILE A 94 -12.24 -6.99 -2.93
C ILE A 94 -13.30 -6.53 -3.93
N THR A 95 -14.14 -5.56 -3.54
CA THR A 95 -15.26 -5.07 -4.35
C THR A 95 -15.35 -3.55 -4.35
N LYS A 96 -16.24 -3.01 -5.20
CA LYS A 96 -16.56 -1.57 -5.30
C LYS A 96 -17.58 -1.07 -4.26
N SER A 97 -18.14 -1.96 -3.45
CA SER A 97 -19.24 -1.64 -2.53
C SER A 97 -19.05 -2.32 -1.18
N SER A 98 -19.46 -1.63 -0.11
CA SER A 98 -19.49 -2.20 1.24
C SER A 98 -20.60 -3.25 1.42
N ASP A 99 -21.56 -3.36 0.49
CA ASP A 99 -22.64 -4.35 0.56
C ASP A 99 -22.08 -5.78 0.40
N PRO A 100 -22.33 -6.71 1.34
CA PRO A 100 -21.90 -8.11 1.24
C PRO A 100 -22.41 -8.85 -0.01
N ALA A 101 -23.55 -8.43 -0.57
CA ALA A 101 -24.06 -9.00 -1.82
C ALA A 101 -23.08 -8.79 -2.99
N SER A 102 -22.25 -7.75 -2.93
CA SER A 102 -21.25 -7.43 -3.97
C SER A 102 -20.20 -8.52 -4.17
N VAL A 103 -20.00 -9.42 -3.19
CA VAL A 103 -19.08 -10.56 -3.30
C VAL A 103 -19.50 -11.55 -4.40
N LYS A 104 -20.81 -11.62 -4.70
CA LYS A 104 -21.39 -12.50 -5.73
C LYS A 104 -21.63 -11.79 -7.05
N ASP A 105 -21.61 -10.46 -7.07
CA ASP A 105 -21.76 -9.66 -8.28
C ASP A 105 -20.41 -9.49 -8.99
N THR A 106 -20.23 -10.19 -10.11
CA THR A 106 -18.99 -10.16 -10.88
C THR A 106 -18.61 -8.77 -11.39
N ALA A 107 -19.57 -7.87 -11.60
CA ALA A 107 -19.29 -6.50 -12.04
C ALA A 107 -18.72 -5.60 -10.91
N SER A 108 -19.02 -5.97 -9.67
CA SER A 108 -18.55 -5.30 -8.46
C SER A 108 -17.21 -5.83 -7.96
N VAL A 109 -16.83 -7.07 -8.30
CA VAL A 109 -15.57 -7.69 -7.85
C VAL A 109 -14.36 -7.06 -8.56
N LEU A 110 -13.46 -6.50 -7.77
CA LEU A 110 -12.20 -5.88 -8.22
C LEU A 110 -11.05 -6.88 -8.25
N ALA A 111 -10.95 -7.72 -7.23
CA ALA A 111 -9.91 -8.73 -7.08
C ALA A 111 -10.31 -9.79 -6.05
N LYS A 112 -9.56 -10.89 -6.02
CA LYS A 112 -9.63 -11.93 -5.00
C LYS A 112 -8.22 -12.21 -4.51
N ALA A 113 -8.07 -12.52 -3.23
CA ALA A 113 -6.78 -12.87 -2.65
C ALA A 113 -6.90 -13.94 -1.57
N THR A 114 -5.81 -14.66 -1.36
CA THR A 114 -5.65 -15.60 -0.25
C THR A 114 -4.60 -15.05 0.70
N LEU A 115 -4.94 -15.03 1.98
CA LEU A 115 -4.09 -14.57 3.07
C LEU A 115 -3.23 -15.75 3.56
N PRO A 116 -1.95 -15.49 3.90
CA PRO A 116 -1.11 -16.44 4.62
C PRO A 116 -1.71 -16.85 5.98
N ASP A 117 -1.21 -17.95 6.52
CA ASP A 117 -1.58 -18.36 7.88
C ASP A 117 -1.08 -17.35 8.92
N ASN A 118 -1.91 -17.11 9.94
CA ASN A 118 -1.63 -16.16 11.02
C ASN A 118 -1.35 -14.71 10.53
N PHE A 119 -1.90 -14.33 9.38
CA PHE A 119 -1.73 -12.99 8.82
C PHE A 119 -2.39 -11.93 9.72
N LYS A 120 -1.61 -10.95 10.18
CA LYS A 120 -2.08 -9.86 11.08
C LYS A 120 -1.77 -8.47 10.53
N ASN A 121 -0.60 -8.30 9.92
CA ASN A 121 -0.17 -7.04 9.33
C ASN A 121 0.25 -7.30 7.88
N GLY A 122 -0.27 -6.50 6.96
CA GLY A 122 -0.15 -6.77 5.55
C GLY A 122 -0.05 -5.55 4.65
N ILE A 123 0.54 -5.73 3.49
CA ILE A 123 0.38 -4.82 2.35
C ILE A 123 -0.40 -5.57 1.29
N PHE A 124 -1.50 -4.98 0.82
CA PHE A 124 -2.22 -5.45 -0.35
C PHE A 124 -1.77 -4.61 -1.54
N MET A 125 -0.87 -5.17 -2.34
CA MET A 125 -0.38 -4.52 -3.55
C MET A 125 -1.30 -4.88 -4.73
N PHE A 126 -2.04 -3.89 -5.22
CA PHE A 126 -2.88 -3.98 -6.39
C PHE A 126 -2.02 -3.87 -7.65
N LEU A 127 -2.15 -4.89 -8.49
CA LEU A 127 -1.51 -5.01 -9.79
C LEU A 127 -2.61 -5.05 -10.86
N PRO A 128 -2.29 -4.68 -12.11
CA PRO A 128 -3.18 -4.93 -13.23
C PRO A 128 -3.60 -6.41 -13.32
N GLY A 129 -4.87 -6.62 -13.65
CA GLY A 129 -5.43 -7.91 -14.02
C GLY A 129 -4.72 -8.51 -15.24
N SER A 130 -4.99 -9.78 -15.54
CA SER A 130 -4.42 -10.43 -16.73
C SER A 130 -5.01 -9.92 -18.05
N GLY A 131 -6.15 -9.21 -18.00
CA GLY A 131 -6.91 -8.80 -19.18
C GLY A 131 -7.67 -9.96 -19.86
N ALA A 132 -7.58 -11.18 -19.34
CA ALA A 132 -8.32 -12.31 -19.88
C ALA A 132 -9.83 -12.16 -19.65
N THR A 133 -10.64 -12.62 -20.60
CA THR A 133 -12.10 -12.60 -20.49
C THR A 133 -12.56 -13.29 -19.20
N GLY A 134 -13.35 -12.59 -18.39
CA GLY A 134 -13.85 -13.09 -17.10
C GLY A 134 -12.85 -13.01 -15.94
N ALA A 135 -11.62 -12.54 -16.17
CA ALA A 135 -10.69 -12.22 -15.08
C ALA A 135 -11.10 -10.93 -14.37
N THR A 136 -10.74 -10.81 -13.09
CA THR A 136 -10.93 -9.57 -12.34
C THR A 136 -10.03 -8.45 -12.89
N PRO A 137 -10.46 -7.18 -12.81
CA PRO A 137 -9.69 -6.06 -13.34
C PRO A 137 -8.33 -5.87 -12.65
N TYR A 138 -8.20 -6.35 -11.42
CA TYR A 138 -6.97 -6.31 -10.65
C TYR A 138 -6.58 -7.69 -10.12
N ARG A 139 -5.28 -7.83 -9.83
CA ARG A 139 -4.73 -8.89 -8.97
C ARG A 139 -4.18 -8.25 -7.71
N VAL A 140 -4.18 -8.98 -6.61
CA VAL A 140 -3.61 -8.51 -5.35
C VAL A 140 -2.49 -9.43 -4.93
N LEU A 141 -1.30 -8.86 -4.77
CA LEU A 141 -0.18 -9.51 -4.11
C LEU A 141 -0.23 -9.19 -2.62
N VAL A 142 -0.36 -10.23 -1.80
CA VAL A 142 -0.40 -10.11 -0.34
C VAL A 142 1.02 -10.23 0.20
N ILE A 143 1.49 -9.19 0.87
CA ILE A 143 2.83 -9.12 1.45
C ILE A 143 2.71 -9.07 2.97
N ASP A 144 3.37 -9.98 3.67
CA ASP A 144 3.49 -9.93 5.12
C ASP A 144 4.36 -8.74 5.54
N ASP A 145 3.75 -7.86 6.35
CA ASP A 145 4.30 -6.60 6.84
C ASP A 145 4.62 -6.66 8.34
N SER A 146 4.64 -7.85 8.93
CA SER A 146 5.15 -8.05 10.27
C SER A 146 6.65 -7.71 10.33
N THR A 147 7.10 -7.25 11.50
CA THR A 147 8.54 -7.01 11.77
C THR A 147 9.39 -8.25 11.56
N ARG A 148 8.82 -9.44 11.73
CA ARG A 148 9.49 -10.72 11.51
C ARG A 148 9.70 -11.01 10.01
N ALA A 149 8.68 -10.80 9.18
CA ALA A 149 8.74 -11.12 7.75
C ALA A 149 9.31 -9.96 6.91
N PHE A 150 9.28 -8.74 7.45
CA PHE A 150 9.80 -7.53 6.82
C PHE A 150 10.44 -6.64 7.89
N PRO A 151 11.65 -6.96 8.36
CA PRO A 151 12.32 -6.18 9.40
C PRO A 151 12.66 -4.77 8.93
N ARG A 152 12.84 -3.85 9.89
CA ARG A 152 13.38 -2.51 9.60
C ARG A 152 14.81 -2.64 9.07
N GLY A 153 15.25 -1.69 8.24
CA GLY A 153 16.57 -1.72 7.63
C GLY A 153 16.72 -2.70 6.48
N SER A 154 15.61 -3.20 5.94
CA SER A 154 15.62 -4.18 4.85
C SER A 154 14.94 -3.68 3.59
N TYR A 155 15.31 -4.30 2.46
CA TYR A 155 14.57 -4.24 1.22
C TYR A 155 13.82 -5.55 0.98
N LYS A 156 12.51 -5.47 0.72
CA LYS A 156 11.75 -6.61 0.18
C LYS A 156 11.63 -6.43 -1.33
N VAL A 157 12.32 -7.28 -2.06
CA VAL A 157 12.44 -7.24 -3.52
C VAL A 157 11.51 -8.29 -4.12
N MET A 158 10.75 -7.91 -5.14
CA MET A 158 9.82 -8.78 -5.86
C MET A 158 10.16 -8.74 -7.34
N ASN A 159 10.32 -9.91 -7.94
CA ASN A 159 10.45 -10.04 -9.38
C ASN A 159 9.12 -10.45 -10.02
N LEU A 160 8.37 -9.46 -10.49
CA LEU A 160 7.14 -9.64 -11.24
C LEU A 160 7.38 -9.74 -12.76
N SER A 161 8.63 -9.65 -13.20
CA SER A 161 8.99 -9.78 -14.62
C SER A 161 9.06 -11.26 -15.03
N PRO A 162 8.94 -11.58 -16.33
CA PRO A 162 9.02 -12.96 -16.81
C PRO A 162 10.45 -13.54 -16.80
N ALA A 163 11.48 -12.71 -16.60
CA ALA A 163 12.87 -13.15 -16.66
C ALA A 163 13.51 -13.24 -15.26
N THR A 164 14.57 -14.04 -15.15
CA THR A 164 15.46 -13.97 -13.98
C THR A 164 16.20 -12.64 -13.98
N VAL A 165 16.24 -11.98 -12.83
CA VAL A 165 16.93 -10.71 -12.63
C VAL A 165 18.00 -10.86 -11.57
N ARG A 166 19.12 -10.20 -11.79
CA ARG A 166 20.23 -10.08 -10.86
C ARG A 166 20.40 -8.62 -10.46
N ILE A 167 20.40 -8.35 -9.15
CA ILE A 167 20.77 -7.05 -8.59
C ILE A 167 22.12 -7.22 -7.91
N GLN A 168 23.09 -6.43 -8.33
CA GLN A 168 24.36 -6.25 -7.65
C GLN A 168 24.28 -5.00 -6.79
N LEU A 169 24.54 -5.13 -5.49
CA LEU A 169 24.72 -4.03 -4.54
C LEU A 169 26.16 -4.09 -4.06
N GLU A 170 26.96 -3.06 -4.39
CA GLU A 170 28.40 -3.07 -4.17
C GLU A 170 29.07 -4.32 -4.77
N LYS A 171 29.56 -5.23 -3.93
CA LYS A 171 30.21 -6.49 -4.32
C LYS A 171 29.27 -7.70 -4.24
N GLU A 172 28.12 -7.55 -3.60
CA GLU A 172 27.17 -8.65 -3.40
C GLU A 172 26.18 -8.73 -4.53
N THR A 173 25.75 -9.96 -4.82
CA THR A 173 24.86 -10.28 -5.93
C THR A 173 23.65 -11.04 -5.41
N PHE A 174 22.47 -10.52 -5.72
CA PHE A 174 21.19 -11.10 -5.40
C PHE A 174 20.49 -11.50 -6.69
N GLU A 175 20.09 -12.76 -6.80
CA GLU A 175 19.34 -13.28 -7.94
C GLU A 175 17.88 -13.51 -7.55
N PHE A 176 16.98 -13.17 -8.47
CA PHE A 176 15.54 -13.26 -8.30
C PHE A 176 14.93 -13.94 -9.53
N LYS A 177 14.38 -15.14 -9.36
CA LYS A 177 13.62 -15.84 -10.39
C LYS A 177 12.30 -15.11 -10.66
N SER A 178 11.68 -15.39 -11.81
CA SER A 178 10.34 -14.86 -12.09
C SER A 178 9.35 -15.31 -11.01
N GLY A 179 8.58 -14.36 -10.49
CA GLY A 179 7.63 -14.57 -9.38
C GLY A 179 8.27 -14.62 -7.99
N GLU A 180 9.60 -14.57 -7.88
CA GLU A 180 10.27 -14.66 -6.58
C GLU A 180 10.14 -13.35 -5.79
N MET A 181 9.90 -13.50 -4.50
CA MET A 181 9.96 -12.43 -3.52
C MET A 181 11.02 -12.80 -2.48
N LYS A 182 12.00 -11.93 -2.27
CA LYS A 182 13.09 -12.17 -1.34
C LYS A 182 13.46 -10.91 -0.58
N LEU A 183 13.90 -11.13 0.65
CA LEU A 183 14.39 -10.09 1.54
C LEU A 183 15.90 -9.90 1.35
N ILE A 184 16.33 -8.65 1.27
CA ILE A 184 17.73 -8.24 1.48
C ILE A 184 17.77 -7.58 2.85
N GLU A 185 18.22 -8.34 3.84
CA GLU A 185 18.55 -7.84 5.17
C GLU A 185 19.94 -7.24 5.14
N ASP A 186 20.14 -6.15 5.89
CA ASP A 186 21.44 -5.46 6.02
C ASP A 186 22.13 -5.22 4.65
N PRO A 187 21.48 -4.45 3.73
CA PRO A 187 22.00 -4.30 2.38
C PRO A 187 23.40 -3.67 2.41
N PRO A 188 24.37 -4.21 1.67
CA PRO A 188 25.75 -3.74 1.74
C PRO A 188 25.86 -2.30 1.26
N THR A 189 26.46 -1.43 2.07
CA THR A 189 26.63 0.00 1.77
C THR A 189 28.09 0.34 1.46
N GLY A 190 28.30 1.21 0.49
CA GLY A 190 29.56 1.92 0.29
C GLY A 190 29.64 3.22 1.11
N GLU A 191 30.39 4.19 0.59
CA GLU A 191 30.50 5.52 1.20
C GLU A 191 29.12 6.22 1.30
N ASN A 192 28.94 7.03 2.34
CA ASN A 192 27.70 7.79 2.59
C ASN A 192 26.43 6.93 2.79
N GLN A 193 26.56 5.73 3.35
CA GLN A 193 25.42 4.86 3.68
C GLN A 193 24.54 4.59 2.44
N SER A 194 25.17 4.35 1.29
CA SER A 194 24.50 4.11 0.03
C SER A 194 25.22 3.03 -0.77
N SER A 195 24.47 2.23 -1.53
CA SER A 195 24.98 1.15 -2.36
C SER A 195 24.95 1.56 -3.83
N GLY A 196 26.07 1.40 -4.53
CA GLY A 196 26.11 1.33 -5.98
C GLY A 196 25.33 0.12 -6.47
N MET A 197 24.23 0.37 -7.18
CA MET A 197 23.32 -0.66 -7.69
C MET A 197 23.52 -0.87 -9.19
N ARG A 198 23.60 -2.14 -9.61
CA ARG A 198 23.48 -2.55 -11.01
C ARG A 198 22.47 -3.67 -11.12
N ALA A 199 21.57 -3.59 -12.09
CA ALA A 199 20.57 -4.61 -12.35
C ALA A 199 20.78 -5.23 -13.74
N PHE A 200 20.63 -6.54 -13.84
CA PHE A 200 20.78 -7.33 -15.06
C PHE A 200 19.60 -8.28 -15.22
N SER A 201 19.10 -8.46 -16.44
CA SER A 201 18.12 -9.50 -16.76
C SER A 201 18.76 -10.59 -17.59
N GLN A 202 18.32 -11.83 -17.39
CA GLN A 202 18.73 -12.96 -18.21
C GLN A 202 17.92 -13.00 -19.51
N LEU A 203 18.60 -12.97 -20.66
CA LEU A 203 18.01 -13.18 -21.98
C LEU A 203 18.75 -14.35 -22.66
N GLY A 204 18.12 -15.52 -22.66
CA GLY A 204 18.79 -16.76 -23.06
C GLY A 204 19.95 -17.10 -22.12
N SER A 205 21.16 -17.25 -22.68
CA SER A 205 22.39 -17.52 -21.90
C SER A 205 23.15 -16.25 -21.50
N GLN A 206 22.68 -15.06 -21.88
CA GLN A 206 23.37 -13.80 -21.67
C GLN A 206 22.72 -12.98 -20.56
N TRP A 207 23.55 -12.21 -19.84
CA TRP A 207 23.10 -11.22 -18.87
C TRP A 207 23.18 -9.83 -19.50
N GLN A 208 22.03 -9.16 -19.62
CA GLN A 208 21.95 -7.81 -20.14
C GLN A 208 21.71 -6.83 -19.00
N LYS A 209 22.49 -5.74 -18.94
CA LYS A 209 22.26 -4.67 -17.97
C LYS A 209 20.94 -3.96 -18.28
N ILE A 210 20.05 -3.91 -17.29
CA ILE A 210 18.74 -3.24 -17.38
C ILE A 210 18.66 -1.96 -16.54
N GLY A 211 19.63 -1.74 -15.65
CA GLY A 211 19.66 -0.54 -14.84
C GLY A 211 20.94 -0.37 -14.04
N SER A 212 21.17 0.86 -13.58
CA SER A 212 22.11 1.17 -12.52
C SER A 212 21.68 2.43 -11.79
N GLY A 213 22.08 2.56 -10.53
CA GLY A 213 21.76 3.73 -9.73
C GLY A 213 22.42 3.63 -8.37
N ILE A 214 21.89 4.42 -7.43
CA ILE A 214 22.30 4.43 -6.04
C ILE A 214 21.09 4.06 -5.20
N TRP A 215 21.28 3.10 -4.30
CA TRP A 215 20.29 2.73 -3.30
C TRP A 215 20.74 3.28 -1.95
N PRO A 216 20.04 4.25 -1.34
CA PRO A 216 20.38 4.66 0.02
C PRO A 216 20.14 3.49 0.97
N HIS A 217 20.89 3.40 2.06
CA HIS A 217 20.56 2.48 3.14
C HIS A 217 19.16 2.82 3.66
N PRO A 218 18.28 1.83 3.88
CA PRO A 218 16.92 2.08 4.34
C PRO A 218 16.86 2.66 5.77
N GLY A 219 17.95 2.58 6.54
CA GLY A 219 17.99 3.05 7.94
C GLY A 219 16.99 2.26 8.78
N ASP A 220 16.14 2.93 9.54
CA ASP A 220 15.05 2.27 10.27
C ASP A 220 13.79 2.04 9.43
N LYS A 221 13.83 2.38 8.13
CA LYS A 221 12.68 2.23 7.24
C LYS A 221 12.68 0.86 6.57
N ARG A 222 11.58 0.60 5.87
CA ARG A 222 11.40 -0.54 4.98
C ARG A 222 11.31 -0.03 3.55
N GLY A 223 11.87 -0.77 2.60
CA GLY A 223 11.76 -0.43 1.19
C GLY A 223 11.21 -1.60 0.38
N LEU A 224 10.19 -1.35 -0.45
CA LEU A 224 9.78 -2.31 -1.47
C LEU A 224 10.51 -2.00 -2.77
N GLN A 225 10.98 -3.04 -3.44
CA GLN A 225 11.60 -2.95 -4.75
C GLN A 225 10.86 -3.89 -5.69
N VAL A 226 10.27 -3.35 -6.74
CA VAL A 226 9.47 -4.12 -7.70
C VAL A 226 10.20 -4.14 -9.04
N LEU A 227 10.59 -5.32 -9.49
CA LEU A 227 11.07 -5.57 -10.84
C LEU A 227 9.87 -6.00 -11.68
N PHE A 228 9.64 -5.33 -12.81
CA PHE A 228 8.48 -5.61 -13.67
C PHE A 228 8.82 -5.33 -15.14
N GLU A 229 8.14 -6.01 -16.05
CA GLU A 229 8.19 -5.65 -17.46
C GLU A 229 7.23 -4.49 -17.74
N ASN A 230 7.73 -3.39 -18.28
CA ASN A 230 6.89 -2.30 -18.72
C ASN A 230 6.07 -2.76 -19.95
N PRO A 231 4.73 -2.72 -19.90
CA PRO A 231 3.91 -3.29 -20.97
C PRO A 231 4.07 -2.57 -22.31
N GLY A 232 4.44 -1.29 -22.30
CA GLY A 232 4.65 -0.47 -23.49
C GLY A 232 6.03 -0.66 -24.11
N THR A 233 7.10 -0.63 -23.31
CA THR A 233 8.49 -0.73 -23.83
C THR A 233 9.02 -2.15 -23.90
N LYS A 234 8.36 -3.12 -23.23
CA LYS A 234 8.83 -4.50 -23.03
C LYS A 234 10.18 -4.61 -22.33
N GLN A 235 10.62 -3.54 -21.67
CA GLN A 235 11.85 -3.53 -20.89
C GLN A 235 11.55 -3.84 -19.43
N ILE A 236 12.43 -4.61 -18.80
CA ILE A 236 12.37 -4.82 -17.35
C ILE A 236 12.86 -3.55 -16.66
N GLN A 237 12.01 -3.03 -15.78
CA GLN A 237 12.24 -1.85 -14.98
C GLN A 237 12.27 -2.23 -13.50
N LEU A 238 12.96 -1.41 -12.72
CA LEU A 238 13.02 -1.48 -11.27
C LEU A 238 12.36 -0.23 -10.70
N GLN A 239 11.33 -0.40 -9.89
CA GLN A 239 10.67 0.69 -9.18
C GLN A 239 10.75 0.46 -7.67
N GLY A 240 11.41 1.41 -7.00
CA GLY A 240 11.42 1.47 -5.55
C GLY A 240 10.18 2.20 -5.03
N ILE A 241 9.53 1.61 -4.03
CA ILE A 241 8.41 2.22 -3.30
C ILE A 241 8.91 2.44 -1.88
N ARG A 242 9.09 3.72 -1.54
CA ARG A 242 9.61 4.13 -0.24
C ARG A 242 8.49 4.12 0.79
N ASP A 243 8.83 3.69 1.99
CA ASP A 243 8.05 4.02 3.17
C ASP A 243 8.37 5.46 3.59
N VAL A 244 7.40 6.36 3.40
CA VAL A 244 7.54 7.78 3.74
C VAL A 244 7.21 8.03 5.21
N ALA A 245 6.77 7.00 5.94
CA ALA A 245 6.68 7.10 7.38
C ALA A 245 8.06 7.49 7.95
N VAL A 246 8.10 8.66 8.57
CA VAL A 246 9.11 9.06 9.52
C VAL A 246 8.38 8.90 10.84
N GLU A 247 8.42 7.73 11.45
CA GLU A 247 7.79 7.60 12.77
C GLU A 247 8.78 7.92 13.87
N TYR A 248 8.27 8.73 14.80
CA TYR A 248 8.88 9.24 16.02
C TYR A 248 9.30 8.11 16.98
#